data_AF-A0A0N4X7R9-F1
#
_entry.id   AF-A0A0N4X7R9-F1
#
_cell.length_a   1.000
_cell.length_b   1.000
_cell.length_c   1.000
_cell.angle_alpha   90.00
_cell.angle_beta   90.00
_cell.angle_gamma   90.00
#
_symmetry.space_group_name_H-M   'P 1'
#
loop_
_entity.id
_entity.type
_entity.pdbx_description
1 polymer ?
#
loop_
_entity_poly.entity_id
_entity_poly.type
_entity_poly.pdbx_seq_one_letter_code
_entity_poly.pdbx_strand_id
1 'polypeptide(L)'
;MRTSKTSEYLIKETLGNYLRHGVYVADRWFGYLGSSNSQMRDSGAYFMEKSSRTERKDYEKEHNRSPPPEWQPKIDKARLQLGRFEEMESIPKLMARLGQCFTQSKVCCVLFRGY
;
A
#
# COMPACT_ATOMS: atom_id res chain seq x y z
N MET A 1 -23.23 -18.14 8.81
CA MET A 1 -22.41 -17.23 9.66
C MET A 1 -23.29 -16.05 10.03
N ARG A 2 -23.49 -15.76 11.33
CA ARG A 2 -24.45 -14.73 11.79
C ARG A 2 -23.79 -13.35 11.68
N THR A 3 -24.15 -12.57 10.66
CA THR A 3 -23.66 -11.19 10.47
C THR A 3 -24.32 -10.28 11.50
N SER A 4 -23.55 -9.82 12.50
CA SER A 4 -24.04 -8.79 13.43
C SER A 4 -23.81 -7.42 12.78
N LYS A 5 -24.82 -6.54 12.75
CA LYS A 5 -24.69 -5.18 12.18
C LYS A 5 -23.56 -4.38 12.85
N THR A 6 -23.34 -4.61 14.14
CA THR A 6 -22.25 -4.02 14.92
C THR A 6 -20.88 -4.43 14.39
N SER A 7 -20.70 -5.68 13.95
CA SER A 7 -19.42 -6.16 13.41
C SER A 7 -19.07 -5.50 12.07
N GLU A 8 -20.04 -5.31 11.19
CA GLU A 8 -19.81 -4.64 9.89
C GLU A 8 -19.47 -3.15 10.07
N TYR A 9 -20.18 -2.47 10.96
CA TYR A 9 -19.91 -1.07 11.31
C TYR A 9 -18.49 -0.91 11.84
N LEU A 10 -18.08 -1.75 12.81
CA LEU A 10 -16.74 -1.71 13.35
C LEU A 10 -15.66 -1.96 12.29
N ILE A 11 -15.87 -2.92 11.39
CA ILE A 11 -14.93 -3.21 10.30
C ILE A 11 -14.78 -2.00 9.36
N LYS A 12 -15.88 -1.35 8.99
CA LYS A 12 -15.86 -0.19 8.09
C LYS A 12 -15.17 1.01 8.74
N GLU A 13 -15.54 1.33 9.97
CA GLU A 13 -15.05 2.53 10.67
C GLU A 13 -13.62 2.41 11.18
N THR A 14 -13.17 1.19 11.49
CA THR A 14 -11.79 0.95 11.92
C THR A 14 -10.92 0.56 10.74
N LEU A 15 -11.03 -0.69 10.27
CA LEU A 15 -10.17 -1.25 9.23
C LEU A 15 -10.33 -0.51 7.90
N GLY A 16 -11.55 -0.27 7.46
CA GLY A 16 -11.83 0.42 6.19
C GLY A 16 -11.26 1.84 6.16
N ASN A 17 -11.40 2.57 7.28
CA ASN A 17 -10.90 3.92 7.43
C ASN A 17 -9.35 3.97 7.34
N TYR A 18 -8.64 3.12 8.08
CA TYR A 18 -7.18 3.09 8.04
C TYR A 18 -6.61 2.53 6.73
N LEU A 19 -7.28 1.57 6.09
CA LEU A 19 -6.85 1.07 4.77
C LEU A 19 -7.04 2.13 3.67
N ARG A 20 -8.07 2.98 3.76
CA ARG A 20 -8.32 4.05 2.79
C ARG A 20 -7.46 5.28 3.06
N HIS A 21 -7.48 5.80 4.28
CA HIS A 21 -6.86 7.08 4.62
C HIS A 21 -5.47 6.96 5.26
N GLY A 22 -5.04 5.74 5.59
CA GLY A 22 -3.72 5.50 6.14
C GLY A 22 -3.61 5.76 7.64
N VAL A 23 -2.38 5.71 8.15
CA VAL A 23 -2.04 5.89 9.56
C VAL A 23 -0.95 6.96 9.72
N TYR A 24 -0.98 7.69 10.84
CA TYR A 24 0.05 8.67 11.19
C TYR A 24 0.96 8.11 12.27
N VAL A 25 2.25 7.97 11.98
CA VAL A 25 3.23 7.38 12.88
C VAL A 25 4.53 8.16 12.77
N ALA A 26 5.13 8.52 13.91
CA ALA A 26 6.43 9.19 13.97
C ALA A 26 6.56 10.40 13.02
N ASP A 27 5.57 11.30 13.06
CA ASP A 27 5.51 12.52 12.24
C ASP A 27 5.43 12.27 10.72
N ARG A 28 4.91 11.11 10.31
CA ARG A 28 4.82 10.70 8.90
C ARG A 28 3.49 10.02 8.61
N TRP A 29 2.94 10.31 7.44
CA TRP A 29 1.73 9.68 6.93
C TRP A 29 2.07 8.44 6.13
N PHE A 30 1.47 7.31 6.49
CA PHE A 30 1.61 6.04 5.78
C PHE A 30 0.29 5.62 5.16
N GLY A 31 0.32 5.17 3.91
CA GLY A 31 -0.83 4.62 3.20
C GLY A 31 -0.68 3.13 2.96
N TYR A 32 -1.79 2.47 2.70
CA TYR A 32 -1.80 1.05 2.34
C TYR A 32 -1.00 0.83 1.05
N LEU A 33 -0.03 -0.08 1.09
CA LEU A 33 0.78 -0.46 -0.06
C LEU A 33 0.25 -1.77 -0.67
N GLY A 34 0.13 -2.83 0.13
CA GLY A 34 -0.27 -4.17 -0.31
C GLY A 34 -0.52 -5.14 0.86
N SER A 35 -1.15 -6.29 0.62
CA SER A 35 -1.40 -7.31 1.66
C SER A 35 -0.27 -8.33 1.76
N SER A 36 -0.11 -8.90 2.95
CA SER A 36 0.89 -9.94 3.18
C SER A 36 0.48 -11.28 2.60
N ASN A 37 1.47 -12.01 2.07
CA ASN A 37 1.33 -13.37 1.54
C ASN A 37 1.88 -14.44 2.49
N SER A 38 2.21 -14.09 3.74
CA SER A 38 2.93 -14.99 4.65
C SER A 38 2.04 -15.52 5.77
N GLN A 39 2.13 -16.83 6.00
CA GLN A 39 1.60 -17.56 7.17
C GLN A 39 2.20 -17.08 8.50
N MET A 40 3.38 -16.42 8.49
CA MET A 40 3.98 -15.82 9.70
C MET A 40 3.51 -14.37 9.94
N ARG A 41 2.67 -13.83 9.06
CA ARG A 41 2.05 -12.50 9.15
C ARG A 41 0.57 -12.61 8.80
N ASP A 42 -0.12 -13.57 9.42
CA ASP A 42 -1.51 -13.85 9.16
C ASP A 42 -2.34 -12.56 9.21
N SER A 43 -3.01 -12.25 8.10
CA SER A 43 -3.86 -11.07 7.89
C SER A 43 -3.15 -9.69 7.95
N GLY A 44 -1.82 -9.64 7.80
CA GLY A 44 -1.06 -8.38 7.80
C GLY A 44 -1.18 -7.56 6.51
N ALA A 45 -0.99 -6.24 6.62
CA ALA A 45 -0.88 -5.32 5.50
C ALA A 45 0.41 -4.50 5.60
N TYR A 46 1.00 -4.19 4.45
CA TYR A 46 2.14 -3.29 4.34
C TYR A 46 1.68 -1.86 4.17
N PHE A 47 2.30 -0.97 4.92
CA PHE A 47 2.10 0.47 4.83
C PHE A 47 3.41 1.14 4.42
N MET A 48 3.32 2.12 3.54
CA MET A 48 4.45 2.89 3.03
C MET A 48 4.18 4.38 3.23
N GLU A 49 5.23 5.15 3.47
CA GLU A 49 5.12 6.60 3.58
C GLU A 49 4.50 7.18 2.29
N LYS A 50 3.44 7.99 2.43
CA LYS A 50 2.70 8.59 1.32
C LYS A 50 3.54 9.54 0.48
N SER A 51 4.33 10.37 1.16
CA SER A 51 5.18 11.42 0.58
C SER A 51 6.31 11.75 1.52
N SER A 52 7.45 12.17 0.97
CA SER A 52 8.55 12.71 1.76
C SER A 52 8.19 14.07 2.35
N ARG A 53 8.95 14.49 3.37
CA ARG A 53 8.81 15.82 3.97
C ARG A 53 8.97 16.95 2.95
N THR A 54 9.87 16.78 1.98
CA THR A 54 10.10 17.77 0.92
C THR A 54 8.90 17.86 -0.02
N GLU A 55 8.45 16.73 -0.57
CA GLU A 55 7.29 16.69 -1.48
C GLU A 55 6.03 17.29 -0.82
N ARG A 56 5.83 17.03 0.48
CA ARG A 56 4.70 17.61 1.22
C ARG A 56 4.80 19.14 1.32
N LYS A 57 5.99 19.68 1.63
CA LYS A 57 6.20 21.12 1.72
C LYS A 57 6.02 21.79 0.36
N ASP A 58 6.49 21.14 -0.70
CA ASP A 58 6.33 21.62 -2.07
C ASP A 58 4.84 21.69 -2.45
N TYR A 59 4.06 20.65 -2.12
CA TYR A 59 2.61 20.65 -2.29
C TYR A 59 1.93 21.80 -1.52
N GLU A 60 2.28 21.98 -0.26
CA GLU A 60 1.71 23.03 0.60
C GLU A 60 2.02 24.43 0.06
N LYS A 61 3.22 24.64 -0.48
CA LYS A 61 3.64 25.90 -1.10
C LYS A 61 2.90 26.18 -2.42
N GLU A 62 2.70 25.17 -3.24
CA GLU A 62 2.05 25.31 -4.55
C GLU A 62 0.53 25.51 -4.42
N HIS A 63 -0.11 24.73 -3.56
CA HIS A 63 -1.57 24.72 -3.46
C HIS A 63 -2.12 25.54 -2.28
N ASN A 64 -1.27 26.15 -1.46
CA ASN A 64 -1.63 26.91 -0.26
C ASN A 64 -2.56 26.14 0.71
N ARG A 65 -2.45 24.81 0.73
CA ARG A 65 -3.24 23.91 1.58
C ARG A 65 -2.50 22.62 1.85
N SER A 66 -2.86 21.93 2.94
CA SER A 66 -2.34 20.59 3.19
C SER A 66 -2.82 19.58 2.16
N PRO A 67 -2.01 18.55 1.83
CA PRO A 67 -2.43 17.52 0.90
C PRO A 67 -3.67 16.77 1.38
N PRO A 68 -4.58 16.40 0.47
CA PRO A 68 -5.74 15.58 0.84
C PRO A 68 -5.30 14.19 1.32
N PRO A 69 -6.13 13.47 2.10
CA PRO A 69 -5.79 12.14 2.61
C PRO A 69 -5.43 11.12 1.51
N GLU A 70 -6.02 11.26 0.32
CA GLU A 70 -5.77 10.38 -0.84
C GLU A 70 -4.43 10.67 -1.55
N TRP A 71 -3.73 11.74 -1.20
CA TRP A 71 -2.48 12.11 -1.87
C TRP A 71 -1.31 11.24 -1.38
N GLN A 72 -0.80 10.37 -2.26
CA GLN A 72 0.20 9.34 -1.91
C GLN A 72 1.23 9.06 -3.03
N PRO A 73 1.92 10.10 -3.54
CA PRO A 73 2.79 9.99 -4.72
C PRO A 73 3.85 8.88 -4.65
N LYS A 74 4.43 8.63 -3.46
CA LYS A 74 5.45 7.58 -3.29
C LYS A 74 4.86 6.18 -3.44
N ILE A 75 3.64 5.97 -2.95
CA ILE A 75 2.96 4.67 -3.03
C ILE A 75 2.58 4.38 -4.48
N ASP A 76 2.04 5.37 -5.18
CA ASP A 76 1.63 5.21 -6.58
C ASP A 76 2.85 4.91 -7.46
N LYS A 77 3.96 5.63 -7.24
CA LYS A 77 5.25 5.34 -7.89
C LYS A 77 5.76 3.94 -7.58
N ALA A 78 5.69 3.51 -6.32
CA ALA A 78 6.11 2.16 -5.93
C ALA A 78 5.26 1.08 -6.62
N ARG A 79 3.94 1.26 -6.70
CA ARG A 79 3.04 0.33 -7.40
C ARG A 79 3.35 0.22 -8.89
N LEU A 80 3.60 1.34 -9.55
CA LEU A 80 4.03 1.39 -10.95
C LEU A 80 5.35 0.65 -11.18
N GLN A 81 6.30 0.75 -10.24
CA GLN A 81 7.60 0.06 -10.30
C GLN A 81 7.50 -1.44 -10.04
N LEU A 82 6.55 -1.86 -9.20
CA LEU A 82 6.34 -3.27 -8.85
C LEU A 82 5.73 -4.08 -10.00
N GLY A 83 4.98 -3.45 -10.89
CA GLY A 83 4.43 -4.10 -12.08
C GLY A 83 3.23 -3.36 -12.68
N ARG A 84 2.74 -3.88 -13.81
CA ARG A 84 1.53 -3.37 -14.48
C ARG A 84 0.28 -4.01 -13.87
N PHE A 85 -0.12 -3.51 -12.71
CA PHE A 85 -1.32 -4.01 -12.03
C PHE A 85 -2.64 -3.45 -12.62
N GLU A 86 -2.56 -2.37 -13.40
CA GLU A 86 -3.72 -1.68 -14.01
C GLU A 86 -4.45 -2.54 -15.05
N GLU A 87 -3.74 -3.44 -15.73
CA GLU A 87 -4.29 -4.30 -16.77
C GLU A 87 -5.05 -5.52 -16.19
N MET A 88 -5.02 -5.72 -14.86
CA MET A 88 -5.56 -6.94 -14.25
C MET A 88 -6.91 -6.72 -13.57
N GLU A 89 -7.95 -7.36 -14.11
CA GLU A 89 -9.35 -7.15 -13.69
C GLU A 89 -9.70 -7.75 -12.31
N SER A 90 -9.01 -8.81 -11.91
CA SER A 90 -9.36 -9.55 -10.69
C SER A 90 -8.61 -9.02 -9.47
N ILE A 91 -9.35 -8.36 -8.56
CA ILE A 91 -8.81 -7.83 -7.29
C ILE A 91 -8.07 -8.91 -6.48
N PRO A 92 -8.61 -10.14 -6.26
CA PRO A 92 -7.86 -11.17 -5.54
C PRO A 92 -6.54 -11.56 -6.19
N LYS A 93 -6.49 -11.63 -7.53
CA LYS A 93 -5.23 -11.91 -8.25
C LYS A 93 -4.24 -10.76 -8.07
N LEU A 94 -4.71 -9.51 -8.09
CA LEU A 94 -3.89 -8.31 -7.91
C LEU A 94 -3.23 -8.33 -6.54
N MET A 95 -4.02 -8.58 -5.51
CA MET A 95 -3.55 -8.67 -4.14
C MET A 95 -2.52 -9.79 -3.97
N ALA A 96 -2.77 -10.96 -4.56
CA ALA A 96 -1.84 -12.09 -4.51
C ALA A 96 -0.50 -11.78 -5.21
N ARG A 97 -0.53 -11.15 -6.40
CA ARG A 97 0.68 -10.77 -7.14
C ARG A 97 1.48 -9.69 -6.42
N LEU A 98 0.80 -8.67 -5.92
CA LEU A 98 1.43 -7.60 -5.16
C LEU A 98 2.10 -8.13 -3.89
N GLY A 99 1.45 -9.09 -3.21
CA GLY A 99 2.03 -9.73 -2.03
C GLY A 99 3.31 -10.54 -2.33
N GLN A 100 3.49 -11.05 -3.56
CA GLN A 100 4.69 -11.80 -3.95
C GLN A 100 5.93 -10.91 -3.91
N CYS A 101 5.77 -9.63 -4.22
CA CYS A 101 6.82 -8.62 -4.20
C CYS A 101 7.43 -8.38 -2.81
N PHE A 102 6.74 -8.79 -1.73
CA PHE A 102 7.23 -8.61 -0.35
C PHE A 102 7.82 -9.88 0.26
N THR A 103 8.10 -10.89 -0.57
CA THR A 103 8.79 -12.09 -0.13
C THR A 103 10.25 -11.77 0.16
N GLN A 104 10.74 -12.18 1.34
CA GLN A 104 12.16 -12.10 1.64
C GLN A 104 12.88 -13.16 0.83
N SER A 105 13.73 -12.73 -0.09
CA SER A 105 14.53 -13.60 -0.95
C SER A 105 15.99 -13.15 -0.94
N LYS A 106 16.89 -14.09 -1.23
CA LYS A 106 18.29 -13.78 -1.50
C LYS A 106 18.41 -13.39 -2.97
N VAL A 107 19.07 -12.26 -3.24
CA VAL A 107 19.43 -11.88 -4.61
C VAL A 107 20.38 -12.93 -5.16
N CYS A 108 19.98 -13.60 -6.23
CA CYS A 108 20.83 -14.53 -6.96
C CYS A 108 21.11 -13.93 -8.33
N CYS A 109 22.39 -13.76 -8.68
CA CYS A 109 22.80 -13.28 -9.98
C CYS A 109 22.50 -14.37 -11.03
N VAL A 110 21.65 -14.07 -12.01
CA VAL A 110 21.47 -14.90 -13.20
C VAL A 110 22.18 -14.20 -14.35
N LEU A 111 23.38 -14.70 -14.68
CA LEU A 111 24.10 -14.31 -15.89
C LEU A 111 23.41 -14.99 -17.08
N PHE A 112 22.52 -14.28 -17.75
CA PHE A 112 22.04 -14.70 -19.06
C PHE A 112 23.17 -14.54 -20.07
N ARG A 113 23.90 -15.63 -20.32
CA ARG A 113 24.73 -15.73 -21.52
C ARG A 113 23.78 -15.91 -22.70
N GLY A 114 23.63 -14.87 -23.52
CA GLY A 114 22.97 -14.98 -24.81
C GLY A 114 23.67 -16.02 -25.67
N TYR A 115 22.87 -16.88 -26.31
CA TYR A 115 23.31 -17.77 -27.38
C TYR A 115 23.47 -16.98 -28.68
#